data_AF-A0AAE8N0D1-F1
#
_entry.id   AF-A0AAE8N0D1-F1
#
_cell.length_a   1.000
_cell.length_b   1.000
_cell.length_c   1.000
_cell.angle_alpha   90.00
_cell.angle_beta   90.00
_cell.angle_gamma   90.00
#
_symmetry.space_group_name_H-M   'P 1'
#
loop_
_entity.id
_entity.type
_entity.pdbx_description
1 polymer ?
#
loop_
_entity_poly.entity_id
_entity_poly.type
_entity_poly.pdbx_seq_one_letter_code
_entity_poly.pdbx_strand_id
1 'polypeptide(L)'
;MAPESAVIASDARRERMRELRDKVVVHVRSGETREAIKWHMKILDLIAEEEMLGPLGEHYEILARLFGAVGDKENAVKWVEMAIEDLELYGGVEEYDQIPELEAFLRGSRK
;
A
#
# COMPACT_ATOMS: atom_id res chain seq x y z
N MET A 1 14.41 -29.72 -3.61
CA MET A 1 13.75 -29.12 -4.78
C MET A 1 12.31 -28.85 -4.40
N ALA A 2 11.79 -27.62 -4.58
CA ALA A 2 10.39 -27.34 -4.28
C ALA A 2 9.48 -28.14 -5.23
N PRO A 3 8.28 -28.57 -4.79
CA PRO A 3 7.36 -29.29 -5.65
C PRO A 3 6.86 -28.39 -6.78
N GLU A 4 6.64 -28.97 -7.96
CA GLU A 4 6.19 -28.27 -9.18
C GLU A 4 4.91 -27.45 -8.96
N SER A 5 3.98 -27.95 -8.15
CA SER A 5 2.77 -27.24 -7.74
C SER A 5 3.04 -25.97 -6.92
N ALA A 6 4.07 -25.97 -6.07
CA ALA A 6 4.46 -24.79 -5.29
C ALA A 6 5.16 -23.73 -6.16
N VAL A 7 5.92 -24.16 -7.18
CA VAL A 7 6.53 -23.25 -8.15
C VAL A 7 5.46 -22.57 -9.00
N ILE A 8 4.51 -23.35 -9.55
CA ILE A 8 3.38 -22.82 -10.34
C ILE A 8 2.53 -21.85 -9.51
N ALA A 9 2.21 -22.18 -8.25
CA ALA A 9 1.46 -21.28 -7.37
C ALA A 9 2.22 -19.98 -7.10
N SER A 10 3.54 -20.06 -6.90
CA SER A 10 4.41 -18.89 -6.70
C SER A 10 4.46 -17.98 -7.94
N ASP A 11 4.58 -18.56 -9.13
CA ASP A 11 4.62 -17.80 -10.38
C ASP A 11 3.27 -17.16 -10.70
N ALA A 12 2.18 -17.87 -10.47
CA ALA A 12 0.82 -17.33 -10.62
C ALA A 12 0.57 -16.14 -9.68
N ARG A 13 0.99 -16.23 -8.40
CA ARG A 13 0.87 -15.11 -7.45
C ARG A 13 1.69 -13.90 -7.91
N ARG A 14 2.94 -14.13 -8.34
CA ARG A 14 3.81 -13.06 -8.84
C ARG A 14 3.22 -12.37 -10.06
N GLU A 15 2.57 -13.11 -10.95
CA GLU A 15 1.91 -12.54 -12.11
C GLU A 15 0.70 -11.70 -11.73
N ARG A 16 -0.18 -12.20 -10.86
CA ARG A 16 -1.33 -11.44 -10.34
C ARG A 16 -0.90 -10.12 -9.68
N MET A 17 0.16 -10.16 -8.88
CA MET A 17 0.69 -8.98 -8.22
C MET A 17 1.24 -7.96 -9.23
N ARG A 18 1.92 -8.42 -10.28
CA ARG A 18 2.38 -7.54 -11.38
C ARG A 18 1.21 -6.89 -12.10
N GLU A 19 0.21 -7.67 -12.50
CA GLU A 19 -0.97 -7.16 -13.20
C GLU A 19 -1.72 -6.09 -12.41
N LEU A 20 -1.86 -6.29 -11.10
CA LEU A 20 -2.51 -5.31 -10.22
C LEU A 20 -1.69 -4.02 -10.11
N ARG A 21 -0.36 -4.13 -9.93
CA ARG A 21 0.55 -2.97 -9.89
C ARG A 21 0.53 -2.19 -11.20
N ASP A 22 0.54 -2.87 -12.33
CA ASP A 22 0.47 -2.23 -13.65
C ASP A 22 -0.82 -1.44 -13.82
N LYS A 23 -1.95 -1.99 -13.37
CA LYS A 23 -3.23 -1.27 -13.37
C LYS A 23 -3.17 -0.01 -12.50
N VAL A 24 -2.61 -0.09 -11.30
CA VAL A 24 -2.42 1.11 -10.44
C VAL A 24 -1.61 2.16 -11.18
N VAL A 25 -0.45 1.79 -11.76
CA VAL A 25 0.42 2.73 -12.48
C VAL A 25 -0.29 3.35 -13.69
N VAL A 26 -1.03 2.58 -14.47
CA VAL A 26 -1.78 3.06 -15.64
C VAL A 26 -2.83 4.09 -15.23
N HIS A 27 -3.61 3.81 -14.19
CA HIS A 27 -4.66 4.72 -13.71
C HIS A 27 -4.07 5.98 -13.07
N VAL A 28 -2.97 5.88 -12.30
CA VAL A 28 -2.25 7.05 -11.78
C VAL A 28 -1.78 7.95 -12.92
N ARG A 29 -1.15 7.38 -13.96
CA ARG A 29 -0.64 8.14 -15.12
C ARG A 29 -1.76 8.79 -15.95
N SER A 30 -2.94 8.20 -15.94
CA SER A 30 -4.10 8.69 -16.68
C SER A 30 -4.92 9.72 -15.88
N GLY A 31 -4.52 10.04 -14.64
CA GLY A 31 -5.28 10.92 -13.74
C GLY A 31 -6.55 10.28 -13.16
N GLU A 32 -6.74 8.97 -13.36
CA GLU A 32 -7.88 8.19 -12.89
C GLU A 32 -7.64 7.71 -11.45
N THR A 33 -7.36 8.65 -10.55
CA THR A 33 -6.90 8.35 -9.18
C THR A 33 -7.87 7.46 -8.39
N ARG A 34 -9.19 7.58 -8.62
CA ARG A 34 -10.19 6.72 -7.97
C ARG A 34 -10.07 5.24 -8.40
N GLU A 35 -9.74 4.97 -9.66
CA GLU A 35 -9.49 3.60 -10.11
C GLU A 35 -8.14 3.10 -9.57
N ALA A 36 -7.13 3.97 -9.48
CA ALA A 36 -5.86 3.61 -8.85
C ALA A 36 -6.04 3.14 -7.39
N ILE A 37 -6.85 3.85 -6.60
CA ILE A 37 -7.22 3.45 -5.23
C ILE A 37 -7.81 2.04 -5.21
N LYS A 38 -8.82 1.81 -6.05
CA LYS A 38 -9.53 0.51 -6.13
C LYS A 38 -8.59 -0.65 -6.50
N TRP A 39 -7.67 -0.44 -7.44
CA TRP A 39 -6.70 -1.48 -7.80
C TRP A 39 -5.64 -1.69 -6.72
N HIS A 40 -5.24 -0.63 -6.01
CA HIS A 40 -4.29 -0.75 -4.92
C HIS A 40 -4.90 -1.42 -3.68
N MET A 41 -6.20 -1.22 -3.40
CA MET A 41 -6.91 -1.99 -2.37
C MET A 41 -6.91 -3.50 -2.69
N LYS A 42 -7.09 -3.88 -3.96
CA LYS A 42 -6.98 -5.29 -4.36
C LYS A 42 -5.59 -5.88 -4.17
N ILE A 43 -4.54 -5.05 -4.20
CA ILE A 43 -3.18 -5.51 -3.87
C ILE A 43 -3.12 -5.89 -2.38
N LEU A 44 -3.70 -5.07 -1.51
CA LEU A 44 -3.77 -5.38 -0.07
C LEU A 44 -4.60 -6.63 0.20
N ASP A 45 -5.76 -6.78 -0.46
CA ASP A 45 -6.60 -7.98 -0.33
C ASP A 45 -5.80 -9.23 -0.72
N LEU A 46 -5.05 -9.19 -1.84
CA LEU A 46 -4.22 -10.31 -2.28
C LEU A 46 -3.08 -10.62 -1.29
N ILE A 47 -2.43 -9.60 -0.72
CA ILE A 47 -1.38 -9.80 0.29
C ILE A 47 -1.96 -10.50 1.53
N ALA A 48 -3.15 -10.07 1.97
CA ALA A 48 -3.84 -10.68 3.11
C ALA A 48 -4.28 -12.13 2.81
N GLU A 49 -4.83 -12.39 1.62
CA GLU A 49 -5.26 -13.73 1.19
C GLU A 49 -4.08 -14.73 1.08
N GLU A 50 -2.93 -14.26 0.62
CA GLU A 50 -1.73 -15.10 0.43
C GLU A 50 -0.86 -15.18 1.70
N GLU A 51 -1.36 -14.69 2.84
CA GLU A 51 -0.67 -14.63 4.14
C GLU A 51 0.77 -14.11 4.01
N MET A 52 0.98 -13.11 3.15
CA MET A 52 2.29 -12.52 2.95
C MET A 52 2.61 -11.60 4.14
N LEU A 53 3.17 -12.20 5.19
CA LEU A 53 3.58 -11.53 6.43
C LEU A 53 4.80 -10.64 6.17
N GLY A 54 4.56 -9.40 5.77
CA GLY A 54 5.58 -8.36 5.64
C GLY A 54 5.01 -6.99 5.98
N PRO A 55 5.87 -5.98 6.11
CA PRO A 55 5.43 -4.61 6.36
C PRO A 55 4.52 -4.13 5.21
N LEU A 56 3.35 -3.62 5.59
CA LEU A 56 2.34 -3.03 4.72
C LEU A 56 2.38 -1.49 4.75
N GLY A 57 3.21 -0.91 5.59
CA GLY A 57 3.32 0.54 5.78
C GLY A 57 3.46 1.33 4.48
N GLU A 58 4.31 0.88 3.55
CA GLU A 58 4.45 1.52 2.24
C GLU A 58 3.16 1.45 1.40
N HIS A 59 2.41 0.35 1.50
CA HIS A 59 1.13 0.21 0.80
C HIS A 59 0.07 1.14 1.38
N TYR A 60 0.04 1.31 2.71
CA TYR A 60 -0.85 2.24 3.39
C TYR A 60 -0.51 3.69 3.07
N GLU A 61 0.78 4.04 3.02
CA GLU A 61 1.23 5.36 2.59
C GLU A 61 0.78 5.68 1.15
N ILE A 62 0.91 4.72 0.22
CA ILE A 62 0.44 4.93 -1.16
C ILE A 62 -1.06 5.21 -1.18
N LEU A 63 -1.86 4.49 -0.41
CA LEU A 63 -3.30 4.78 -0.30
C LEU A 63 -3.55 6.16 0.27
N ALA A 64 -2.84 6.56 1.33
CA ALA A 64 -2.97 7.89 1.91
C ALA A 64 -2.73 8.99 0.87
N ARG A 65 -1.68 8.87 0.07
CA ARG A 65 -1.35 9.81 -1.02
C ARG A 65 -2.46 9.83 -2.09
N LEU A 66 -2.99 8.66 -2.48
CA LEU A 66 -4.06 8.57 -3.47
C LEU A 66 -5.39 9.17 -2.97
N PHE A 67 -5.78 8.90 -1.73
CA PHE A 67 -6.97 9.49 -1.11
C PHE A 67 -6.82 11.01 -0.93
N GLY A 68 -5.62 11.48 -0.55
CA GLY A 68 -5.31 12.90 -0.49
C GLY A 68 -5.46 13.59 -1.86
N ALA A 69 -5.00 12.93 -2.93
CA ALA A 69 -5.10 13.46 -4.30
C ALA A 69 -6.54 13.59 -4.81
N VAL A 70 -7.50 12.81 -4.29
CA VAL A 70 -8.94 12.96 -4.61
C VAL A 70 -9.68 13.86 -3.62
N GLY A 71 -8.97 14.49 -2.68
CA GLY A 71 -9.53 15.40 -1.66
C GLY A 71 -10.21 14.68 -0.49
N ASP A 72 -10.10 13.35 -0.42
CA ASP A 72 -10.66 12.55 0.66
C ASP A 72 -9.70 12.51 1.84
N LYS A 73 -9.76 13.59 2.64
CA LYS A 73 -8.86 13.80 3.78
C LYS A 73 -9.06 12.78 4.89
N GLU A 74 -10.30 12.33 5.11
CA GLU A 74 -10.62 11.38 6.18
C GLU A 74 -9.93 10.04 5.92
N ASN A 75 -10.10 9.49 4.71
CA ASN A 75 -9.41 8.26 4.35
C ASN A 75 -7.89 8.47 4.26
N ALA A 76 -7.41 9.62 3.78
CA ALA A 76 -5.97 9.91 3.75
C ALA A 76 -5.35 9.84 5.16
N VAL A 77 -5.97 10.48 6.16
CA VAL A 77 -5.53 10.44 7.56
C VAL A 77 -5.54 9.01 8.10
N LYS A 78 -6.64 8.27 7.89
CA LYS A 78 -6.76 6.88 8.34
C LYS A 78 -5.62 6.01 7.81
N TRP A 79 -5.30 6.11 6.52
CA TRP A 79 -4.23 5.32 5.92
C TRP A 79 -2.84 5.76 6.38
N VAL A 80 -2.63 7.04 6.68
CA VAL A 80 -1.37 7.48 7.31
C VAL A 80 -1.21 6.91 8.72
N GLU A 81 -2.26 6.89 9.52
CA GLU A 81 -2.22 6.29 10.87
C GLU A 81 -1.86 4.80 10.81
N MET A 82 -2.48 4.05 9.89
CA MET A 82 -2.15 2.64 9.65
C MET A 82 -0.71 2.46 9.14
N ALA A 83 -0.22 3.38 8.29
CA ALA A 83 1.15 3.33 7.79
C ALA A 83 2.17 3.47 8.93
N ILE A 84 1.99 4.46 9.80
CA ILE A 84 2.89 4.69 10.93
C ILE A 84 2.89 3.49 11.88
N GLU A 85 1.70 2.98 12.26
CA GLU A 85 1.58 1.84 13.17
C GLU A 85 2.33 0.61 12.65
N ASP A 86 2.19 0.30 11.36
CA ASP A 86 2.86 -0.85 10.75
C ASP A 86 4.38 -0.63 10.61
N LEU A 87 4.82 0.55 10.15
CA LEU A 87 6.25 0.85 10.03
C LEU A 87 6.95 0.84 11.40
N GLU A 88 6.31 1.37 12.44
CA GLU A 88 6.82 1.32 13.82
C GLU A 88 6.94 -0.12 14.33
N LEU A 89 6.00 -0.99 14.00
CA LEU A 89 6.04 -2.39 14.39
C LEU A 89 7.23 -3.14 13.76
N TYR A 90 7.62 -2.81 12.52
CA TYR A 90 8.63 -3.55 11.76
C TYR A 90 10.04 -2.95 11.80
N GLY A 91 10.25 -1.78 12.40
CA GLY A 91 11.59 -1.19 12.52
C GLY A 91 11.61 0.27 12.95
N GLY A 92 10.48 0.98 12.82
CA GLY A 92 10.37 2.38 13.21
C GLY A 92 11.30 3.29 12.43
N VAL A 93 11.61 4.44 13.02
CA VAL A 93 12.37 5.52 12.36
C VAL A 93 13.82 5.14 12.02
N GLU A 94 14.34 4.03 12.57
CA GLU A 94 15.68 3.53 12.23
C GLU A 94 15.72 2.84 10.86
N GLU A 95 14.62 2.21 10.47
CA GLU A 95 14.47 1.51 9.18
C GLU A 95 13.70 2.35 8.15
N TYR A 96 12.76 3.18 8.62
CA TYR A 96 11.81 3.90 7.77
C TYR A 96 11.86 5.42 7.97
N ASP A 97 12.67 6.08 7.14
CA ASP A 97 12.83 7.55 7.11
C ASP A 97 11.55 8.34 6.78
N GLN A 98 10.51 7.66 6.28
CA GLN A 98 9.23 8.29 5.92
C GLN A 98 8.30 8.54 7.13
N ILE A 99 8.53 7.89 8.28
CA ILE A 99 7.67 8.06 9.47
C ILE A 99 7.55 9.54 9.90
N PRO A 100 8.64 10.33 10.02
CA PRO A 100 8.52 11.75 10.38
C PRO A 100 7.68 12.59 9.40
N GLU A 101 7.70 12.26 8.11
CA GLU A 101 6.88 12.92 7.09
C GLU A 101 5.40 12.58 7.29
N LEU A 102 5.09 11.31 7.53
CA LEU A 102 3.74 10.81 7.81
C LEU A 102 3.17 11.45 9.09
N GLU A 103 3.97 11.56 10.15
CA GLU A 103 3.55 12.28 11.36
C GLU A 103 3.29 13.77 11.10
N ALA A 104 4.12 14.41 10.27
CA ALA A 104 3.93 15.81 9.90
C ALA A 104 2.62 16.01 9.14
N PHE A 105 2.25 15.07 8.26
CA PHE A 105 0.96 15.05 7.59
C PHE A 105 -0.21 15.00 8.59
N LEU A 106 -0.15 14.14 9.60
CA LEU A 106 -1.19 14.05 10.64
C LEU A 106 -1.32 15.35 11.44
N ARG A 107 -0.18 15.95 11.83
CA ARG A 107 -0.16 17.26 12.52
C ARG A 107 -0.78 18.37 11.68
N GLY A 108 -0.57 18.35 10.37
CA GLY A 108 -1.17 19.29 9.42
C GLY A 108 -2.67 19.09 9.22
N SER A 109 -3.16 17.85 9.36
CA SER A 109 -4.54 17.47 9.09
C SER A 109 -5.52 17.71 10.25
N ARG A 110 -5.00 18.00 11.46
CA ARG A 110 -5.80 18.27 12.68
C ARG A 110 -6.08 19.77 12.93
N LYS A 111 -5.82 20.65 11.96
CA LYS A 111 -6.09 22.10 12.03
C LYS A 111 -7.37 22.46 11.30
#